data_AF-A0A2K4FDN8-F1
#
_entry.id   AF-A0A2K4FDN8-F1
#
_cell.length_a   1.000
_cell.length_b   1.000
_cell.length_c   1.000
_cell.angle_alpha   90.00
_cell.angle_beta   90.00
_cell.angle_gamma   90.00
#
_symmetry.space_group_name_H-M   'P 1'
#
loop_
_entity.id
_entity.type
_entity.pdbx_description
1 polymer ?
#
loop_
_entity_poly.entity_id
_entity_poly.type
_entity_poly.pdbx_seq_one_letter_code
_entity_poly.pdbx_strand_id
1 'polypeptide(L)'
;MLKKAKISELKPNDKIVYYGLNEEPRLLKGLKAKVLEVFEDRILSTDIAVIEFENGYREEINDSDYFDLIKTNDLQQRKRHQMNQVPNHYQGTDGIDVIEFCRQQFTHDELVGALKFNIIKYATRIARKNQDVEDIEKIGVYQRRLKEVLADE
;
A
#
# COMPACT_ATOMS: atom_id res chain seq x y z
N MET A 1 11.92 10.12 -15.29
CA MET A 1 10.61 10.09 -15.98
C MET A 1 9.78 9.00 -15.31
N LEU A 2 8.58 9.32 -14.84
CA LEU A 2 7.64 8.31 -14.30
C LEU A 2 7.20 7.41 -15.47
N LYS A 3 7.27 6.09 -15.27
CA LYS A 3 6.87 5.10 -16.29
C LYS A 3 5.33 5.13 -16.40
N LYS A 4 4.80 5.44 -17.59
CA LYS A 4 3.36 5.36 -17.89
C LYS A 4 2.89 3.91 -17.74
N ALA A 5 1.81 3.68 -16.99
CA ALA A 5 1.19 2.36 -16.90
C ALA A 5 0.56 1.99 -18.25
N LYS A 6 0.54 0.69 -18.56
CA LYS A 6 -0.08 0.14 -19.78
C LYS A 6 -1.25 -0.76 -19.42
N ILE A 7 -2.22 -0.88 -20.33
CA ILE A 7 -3.38 -1.76 -20.18
C ILE A 7 -2.94 -3.21 -19.98
N SER A 8 -1.90 -3.64 -20.69
CA SER A 8 -1.28 -4.97 -20.53
C SER A 8 -0.74 -5.26 -19.11
N GLU A 9 -0.56 -4.25 -18.26
CA GLU A 9 -0.14 -4.41 -16.86
C GLU A 9 -1.34 -4.57 -15.89
N LEU A 10 -2.58 -4.33 -16.35
CA LEU A 10 -3.79 -4.37 -15.53
C LEU A 10 -4.40 -5.78 -15.40
N LYS A 11 -5.05 -6.03 -14.27
CA LYS A 11 -5.83 -7.22 -13.99
C LYS A 11 -7.24 -6.87 -13.51
N PRO A 12 -8.23 -7.76 -13.71
CA PRO A 12 -9.54 -7.59 -13.09
C PRO A 12 -9.44 -7.38 -11.58
N ASN A 13 -10.17 -6.38 -11.08
CA ASN A 13 -10.16 -5.85 -9.71
C ASN A 13 -8.99 -4.96 -9.31
N ASP A 14 -8.04 -4.68 -10.19
CA ASP A 14 -7.04 -3.64 -9.93
C ASP A 14 -7.72 -2.29 -9.72
N LYS A 15 -7.14 -1.48 -8.84
CA LYS A 15 -7.58 -0.10 -8.61
C LYS A 15 -6.65 0.84 -9.34
N ILE A 16 -7.22 1.83 -10.01
CA ILE A 16 -6.46 2.82 -10.76
C ILE A 16 -6.89 4.24 -10.39
N VAL A 17 -6.04 5.20 -10.70
CA VAL A 17 -6.40 6.62 -10.80
C VAL A 17 -6.41 6.97 -12.29
N TYR A 18 -7.57 7.35 -12.82
CA TYR A 18 -7.75 7.73 -14.22
C TYR A 18 -7.78 9.26 -14.38
N TYR A 19 -7.10 9.75 -15.42
CA TYR A 19 -6.92 11.18 -15.70
C TYR A 19 -7.52 11.62 -17.04
N GLY A 20 -7.95 10.69 -17.90
CA GLY A 20 -8.53 10.98 -19.22
C GLY A 20 -7.55 10.91 -20.39
N LEU A 21 -8.05 11.34 -21.56
CA LEU A 21 -7.29 11.49 -22.81
C LEU A 21 -6.55 12.84 -22.85
N ASN A 22 -5.26 12.81 -23.17
CA ASN A 22 -4.34 13.94 -23.32
C ASN A 22 -3.89 14.67 -22.04
N GLU A 23 -2.56 14.80 -21.93
CA GLU A 23 -1.80 15.27 -20.77
C GLU A 23 -2.14 16.70 -20.33
N GLU A 24 -2.50 16.88 -19.07
CA GLU A 24 -1.75 17.73 -18.12
C GLU A 24 -2.21 17.42 -16.68
N PRO A 25 -1.42 16.65 -15.91
CA PRO A 25 -1.72 16.25 -14.52
C PRO A 25 -1.84 17.42 -13.51
N ARG A 26 -1.77 18.68 -13.95
CA ARG A 26 -1.66 19.84 -13.07
C ARG A 26 -2.98 20.34 -12.52
N LEU A 27 -4.13 19.93 -13.09
CA LEU A 27 -5.43 20.52 -12.74
C LEU A 27 -6.58 19.52 -12.52
N LEU A 28 -6.45 18.25 -12.92
CA LEU A 28 -7.51 17.26 -12.74
C LEU A 28 -7.20 16.36 -11.55
N LYS A 29 -8.05 16.44 -10.52
CA LYS A 29 -8.11 15.47 -9.43
C LYS A 29 -8.50 14.13 -10.06
N GLY A 30 -7.52 13.26 -10.32
CA GLY A 30 -7.74 11.97 -10.97
C GLY A 30 -8.87 11.17 -10.30
N LEU A 31 -9.65 10.48 -11.11
CA LEU A 31 -10.82 9.74 -10.67
C LEU A 31 -10.41 8.31 -10.31
N LYS A 32 -10.85 7.85 -9.13
CA LYS A 32 -10.62 6.47 -8.73
C LYS A 32 -11.56 5.56 -9.48
N ALA A 33 -11.00 4.51 -10.06
CA ALA A 33 -11.76 3.48 -10.74
C ALA A 33 -11.22 2.09 -10.42
N LYS A 34 -12.05 1.08 -10.67
CA LYS A 34 -11.73 -0.33 -10.57
C LYS A 34 -11.78 -0.96 -11.96
N VAL A 35 -10.77 -1.75 -12.30
CA VAL A 35 -10.75 -2.53 -13.53
C VAL A 35 -11.76 -3.68 -13.40
N LEU A 36 -12.71 -3.76 -14.32
CA LEU A 36 -13.67 -4.86 -14.41
C LEU A 36 -13.15 -5.98 -15.30
N GLU A 37 -12.63 -5.60 -16.46
CA GLU A 37 -12.28 -6.52 -17.54
C GLU A 37 -11.12 -5.92 -18.37
N VAL A 38 -10.29 -6.80 -18.93
CA VAL A 38 -9.20 -6.45 -19.86
C VAL A 38 -9.26 -7.44 -21.02
N PHE A 39 -9.30 -6.95 -22.27
CA PHE A 39 -9.33 -7.78 -23.47
C PHE A 39 -8.61 -7.09 -24.63
N GLU A 40 -8.22 -7.89 -25.62
CA GLU A 40 -7.69 -7.41 -26.89
C GLU A 40 -8.85 -7.16 -27.86
N ASP A 41 -8.99 -5.92 -28.34
CA ASP A 41 -9.88 -5.59 -29.44
C ASP A 41 -9.28 -6.12 -30.75
N ARG A 42 -9.90 -7.15 -31.32
CA ARG A 42 -9.45 -7.81 -32.56
C ARG A 42 -9.55 -6.93 -33.80
N ILE A 43 -10.39 -5.90 -33.78
CA ILE A 43 -10.59 -4.98 -34.90
C ILE A 43 -9.50 -3.92 -34.88
N LEU A 44 -9.23 -3.36 -33.70
CA LEU A 44 -8.25 -2.29 -33.52
C LEU A 44 -6.84 -2.79 -33.18
N SER A 45 -6.68 -4.10 -32.92
CA SER A 45 -5.44 -4.73 -32.46
C SER A 45 -4.82 -3.99 -31.27
N THR A 46 -5.67 -3.58 -30.31
CA THR A 46 -5.26 -2.85 -29.10
C THR A 46 -5.85 -3.49 -27.86
N ASP A 47 -5.11 -3.41 -26.76
CA ASP A 47 -5.65 -3.79 -25.45
C ASP A 47 -6.62 -2.71 -24.95
N ILE A 48 -7.77 -3.14 -24.46
CA ILE A 48 -8.82 -2.32 -23.84
C ILE A 48 -9.07 -2.82 -22.43
N ALA A 49 -9.29 -1.89 -21.49
CA ALA A 49 -9.82 -2.19 -20.17
C ALA A 49 -11.16 -1.49 -19.94
N VAL A 50 -12.11 -2.21 -19.35
CA VAL A 50 -13.36 -1.64 -18.84
C VAL A 50 -13.14 -1.25 -17.39
N ILE A 51 -13.36 0.00 -17.05
CA ILE A 51 -13.24 0.52 -15.68
C ILE A 51 -14.58 0.98 -15.13
N GLU A 52 -14.75 0.90 -13.81
CA GLU A 52 -15.91 1.38 -13.07
C GLU A 52 -15.48 2.39 -12.01
N PHE A 53 -16.02 3.60 -12.09
CA PHE A 53 -15.77 4.68 -11.13
C PHE A 53 -16.59 4.50 -9.86
N GLU A 54 -16.23 5.24 -8.79
CA GLU A 54 -16.96 5.19 -7.51
C GLU A 54 -18.44 5.58 -7.60
N ASN A 55 -18.84 6.35 -8.62
CA ASN A 55 -20.23 6.71 -8.89
C ASN A 55 -21.01 5.64 -9.71
N GLY A 56 -20.38 4.51 -10.04
CA GLY A 56 -20.96 3.42 -10.82
C GLY A 56 -20.92 3.65 -12.34
N TYR A 57 -20.39 4.77 -12.82
CA TYR A 57 -20.17 4.99 -14.25
C TYR A 57 -19.08 4.06 -14.78
N ARG A 58 -19.21 3.62 -16.04
CA ARG A 58 -18.27 2.71 -16.70
C ARG A 58 -17.73 3.32 -17.97
N GLU A 59 -16.46 3.05 -18.23
CA GLU A 59 -15.73 3.59 -19.37
C GLU A 59 -14.73 2.56 -19.90
N GLU A 60 -14.52 2.57 -21.22
CA GLU A 60 -13.49 1.77 -21.89
C GLU A 60 -12.26 2.64 -22.10
N ILE A 61 -11.11 2.15 -21.66
CA ILE A 61 -9.83 2.85 -21.75
C ILE A 61 -8.80 2.01 -22.51
N ASN A 62 -7.85 2.65 -23.17
CA ASN A 62 -6.74 2.03 -23.88
C ASN A 62 -5.38 2.68 -23.50
N ASP A 63 -4.29 2.25 -24.15
CA ASP A 63 -2.93 2.75 -23.84
C ASP A 63 -2.73 4.26 -24.15
N SER A 64 -3.66 4.91 -24.85
CA SER A 64 -3.65 6.36 -25.05
C SER A 64 -4.07 7.11 -23.79
N ASP A 65 -4.92 6.50 -22.96
CA ASP A 65 -5.40 7.07 -21.72
C ASP A 65 -4.29 7.23 -20.68
N TYR A 66 -4.44 8.22 -19.81
CA TYR A 66 -3.53 8.44 -18.68
C TYR A 66 -4.16 7.87 -17.41
N PHE A 67 -3.49 6.89 -16.82
CA PHE A 67 -3.85 6.32 -15.55
C PHE A 67 -2.64 5.82 -14.78
N ASP A 68 -2.77 5.75 -13.46
CA ASP A 68 -1.80 5.14 -12.56
C ASP A 68 -2.42 3.94 -11.85
N LEU A 69 -1.68 2.82 -11.82
CA LEU A 69 -2.06 1.66 -11.02
C LEU A 69 -1.87 1.96 -9.53
N ILE A 70 -2.95 1.87 -8.76
CA ILE A 70 -2.88 1.92 -7.29
C ILE A 70 -2.35 0.57 -6.83
N LYS A 71 -1.05 0.50 -6.55
CA LYS A 71 -0.44 -0.67 -5.92
C LYS A 71 -1.01 -0.83 -4.51
N THR A 72 -2.07 -1.62 -4.38
CA THR A 72 -2.48 -2.13 -3.08
C THR A 72 -1.43 -3.15 -2.68
N ASN A 73 -0.61 -2.83 -1.66
CA ASN A 73 0.23 -3.83 -1.02
C ASN A 73 -0.68 -4.92 -0.43
N ASP A 74 -0.95 -5.94 -1.23
CA ASP A 74 -1.93 -7.00 -0.95
C ASP A 74 -1.54 -7.81 0.30
N LEU A 75 -0.24 -7.78 0.66
CA LEU A 75 0.30 -8.25 1.94
C LEU A 75 -0.21 -7.46 3.15
N GLN A 76 -0.47 -6.15 3.02
CA GLN A 76 -0.96 -5.32 4.12
C GLN A 76 -2.44 -5.58 4.42
N GLN A 77 -3.30 -5.85 3.43
CA GLN A 77 -4.71 -6.18 3.70
C GLN A 77 -4.89 -7.56 4.33
N ARG A 78 -4.07 -8.55 3.95
CA ARG A 78 -4.05 -9.87 4.61
C ARG A 78 -3.54 -9.79 6.06
N LYS A 79 -2.59 -8.88 6.37
CA LYS A 79 -2.17 -8.59 7.75
C LYS A 79 -3.25 -7.87 8.59
N ARG A 80 -4.11 -7.03 7.99
CA ARG A 80 -5.17 -6.27 8.69
C ARG A 80 -6.20 -7.17 9.40
N HIS A 81 -6.52 -8.34 8.86
CA HIS A 81 -7.49 -9.26 9.50
C HIS A 81 -6.92 -9.96 10.76
N GLN A 82 -5.61 -9.88 11.02
CA GLN A 82 -4.98 -10.37 12.25
C GLN A 82 -4.71 -9.26 13.29
N MET A 83 -5.03 -7.99 12.99
CA MET A 83 -4.67 -6.82 13.82
C MET A 83 -5.70 -6.38 14.87
N ASN A 84 -6.69 -7.20 15.22
CA ASN A 84 -7.74 -6.87 16.20
C ASN A 84 -7.25 -6.72 17.67
N GLN A 85 -5.95 -6.51 17.90
CA GLN A 85 -5.38 -6.28 19.24
C GLN A 85 -4.49 -5.01 19.33
N VAL A 86 -4.69 -4.01 18.47
CA VAL A 86 -3.98 -2.72 18.62
C VAL A 86 -4.88 -1.74 19.40
N PRO A 87 -4.41 -1.17 20.54
CA PRO A 87 -5.16 -0.18 21.30
C PRO A 87 -5.59 1.02 20.46
N ASN A 88 -6.80 1.52 20.72
CA ASN A 88 -7.50 2.53 19.91
C ASN A 88 -6.70 3.83 19.68
N HIS A 89 -5.80 4.20 20.59
CA HIS A 89 -4.99 5.42 20.50
C HIS A 89 -3.75 5.29 19.59
N TYR A 90 -3.44 4.10 19.07
CA TYR A 90 -2.45 3.89 18.02
C TYR A 90 -3.08 3.71 16.63
N GLN A 91 -4.41 3.73 16.54
CA GLN A 91 -5.10 3.83 15.28
C GLN A 91 -5.05 5.30 14.88
N GLY A 92 -4.03 5.69 14.08
CA GLY A 92 -4.07 6.97 13.37
C GLY A 92 -5.36 7.06 12.54
N THR A 93 -5.71 8.25 12.05
CA THR A 93 -7.00 8.56 11.39
C THR A 93 -7.36 7.70 10.17
N ASP A 94 -6.50 6.77 9.74
CA ASP A 94 -6.73 5.78 8.67
C ASP A 94 -6.13 4.38 9.00
N GLY A 95 -5.90 4.06 10.29
CA GLY A 95 -5.31 2.78 10.72
C GLY A 95 -3.80 2.64 10.47
N ILE A 96 -3.11 3.76 10.22
CA ILE A 96 -1.65 3.82 10.10
C ILE A 96 -1.05 3.74 11.51
N ASP A 97 -0.30 2.67 11.79
CA ASP A 97 0.46 2.58 13.04
C ASP A 97 1.72 3.45 12.99
N VAL A 98 2.26 3.79 14.16
CA VAL A 98 3.41 4.71 14.28
C VAL A 98 4.64 4.25 13.50
N ILE A 99 4.84 2.94 13.32
CA ILE A 99 6.00 2.41 12.59
C ILE A 99 5.82 2.56 11.08
N GLU A 100 4.60 2.39 10.58
CA GLU A 100 4.29 2.67 9.17
C GLU A 100 4.47 4.16 8.86
N PHE A 101 4.09 5.05 9.80
CA PHE A 101 4.39 6.47 9.70
C PHE A 101 5.91 6.73 9.66
N CYS A 102 6.68 6.10 10.55
CA CYS A 102 8.14 6.20 10.51
C CYS A 102 8.73 5.69 9.19
N ARG A 103 8.22 4.59 8.61
CA ARG A 103 8.71 4.05 7.33
C ARG A 103 8.55 5.04 6.16
N GLN A 104 7.57 5.93 6.20
CA GLN A 104 7.35 6.94 5.16
C GLN A 104 8.27 8.16 5.30
N GLN A 105 8.74 8.45 6.50
CA GLN A 105 9.45 9.69 6.83
C GLN A 105 10.95 9.49 7.06
N PHE A 106 11.35 8.30 7.54
CA PHE A 106 12.72 7.99 7.91
C PHE A 106 13.51 7.46 6.72
N THR A 107 14.80 7.77 6.69
CA THR A 107 15.77 7.04 5.88
C THR A 107 15.83 5.58 6.31
N HIS A 108 16.43 4.71 5.48
CA HIS A 108 16.60 3.31 5.80
C HIS A 108 17.29 3.11 7.18
N ASP A 109 18.42 3.78 7.39
CA ASP A 109 19.20 3.68 8.63
C ASP A 109 18.43 4.17 9.85
N GLU A 110 17.66 5.26 9.73
CA GLU A 110 16.82 5.79 10.79
C GLU A 110 15.69 4.82 11.14
N LEU A 111 15.07 4.18 10.15
CA LEU A 111 14.04 3.16 10.36
C LEU A 111 14.62 1.91 11.05
N VAL A 112 15.78 1.44 10.60
CA VAL A 112 16.53 0.35 11.25
C VAL A 112 16.85 0.71 12.70
N GLY A 113 17.32 1.93 12.95
CA GLY A 113 17.58 2.46 14.30
C GLY A 113 16.32 2.46 15.17
N ALA A 114 15.20 2.94 14.66
CA ALA A 114 13.92 2.98 15.37
C ALA A 114 13.39 1.58 15.74
N LEU A 115 13.54 0.61 14.84
CA LEU A 115 13.14 -0.79 15.09
C LEU A 115 14.05 -1.45 16.14
N LYS A 116 15.37 -1.26 16.04
CA LYS A 116 16.34 -1.72 17.06
C LYS A 116 16.05 -1.12 18.44
N PHE A 117 15.76 0.19 18.50
CA PHE A 117 15.40 0.86 19.74
C PHE A 117 14.16 0.24 20.39
N ASN A 118 13.11 -0.05 19.63
CA ASN A 118 11.92 -0.69 20.17
C ASN A 118 12.20 -2.09 20.72
N ILE A 119 13.00 -2.90 20.02
CA ILE A 119 13.43 -4.22 20.50
C ILE A 119 14.15 -4.10 21.86
N ILE A 120 15.13 -3.19 21.97
CA ILE A 120 15.88 -2.95 23.21
C ILE A 120 14.94 -2.46 24.32
N LYS A 121 14.04 -1.54 24.01
CA LYS A 121 13.05 -0.99 24.96
C LYS A 121 12.17 -2.09 25.57
N TYR A 122 11.68 -3.04 24.77
CA TYR A 122 10.83 -4.11 25.28
C TYR A 122 11.65 -5.22 25.96
N ALA A 123 12.84 -5.55 25.46
CA ALA A 123 13.75 -6.48 26.12
C ALA A 123 14.13 -6.02 27.53
N THR A 124 14.38 -4.72 27.72
CA THR A 124 14.74 -4.14 29.02
C THR A 124 13.59 -4.00 30.01
N ARG A 125 12.34 -4.29 29.61
CA ARG A 125 11.15 -4.28 30.48
C ARG A 125 10.77 -5.65 31.03
N ILE A 126 11.27 -6.73 30.42
CA ILE A 126 11.07 -8.10 30.89
C ILE A 126 11.45 -8.20 32.37
N ALA A 127 10.59 -8.88 33.15
CA ALA A 127 10.69 -9.05 34.59
C ALA A 127 10.62 -7.75 35.42
N ARG A 128 10.30 -6.60 34.81
CA ARG A 128 10.12 -5.31 35.52
C ARG A 128 8.69 -4.83 35.59
N LYS A 129 7.83 -5.24 34.64
CA LYS A 129 6.46 -4.71 34.51
C LYS A 129 5.33 -5.74 34.61
N ASN A 130 5.63 -7.01 34.92
CA ASN A 130 4.64 -8.11 34.97
C ASN A 130 3.83 -8.27 33.66
N GLN A 131 4.40 -7.85 32.52
CA GLN A 131 3.80 -7.92 31.18
C GLN A 131 4.72 -8.65 30.20
N ASP A 132 5.52 -9.59 30.71
CA ASP A 132 6.66 -10.17 30.01
C ASP A 132 6.24 -10.86 28.70
N VAL A 133 5.09 -11.52 28.67
CA VAL A 133 4.55 -12.15 27.46
C VAL A 133 4.22 -11.11 26.40
N GLU A 134 3.53 -10.02 26.76
CA GLU A 134 3.17 -8.94 25.84
C GLU A 134 4.42 -8.20 25.32
N ASP A 135 5.43 -8.01 26.18
CA ASP A 135 6.69 -7.39 25.77
C ASP A 135 7.49 -8.32 24.83
N ILE A 136 7.49 -9.64 25.05
CA ILE A 136 8.09 -10.62 24.13
C ILE A 136 7.36 -10.63 22.77
N GLU A 137 6.03 -10.59 22.76
CA GLU A 137 5.24 -10.50 21.53
C GLU A 137 5.58 -9.24 20.74
N LYS A 138 5.71 -8.09 21.43
CA LYS A 138 6.14 -6.84 20.81
C LYS A 138 7.54 -6.95 20.22
N ILE A 139 8.50 -7.55 20.94
CA ILE A 139 9.85 -7.83 20.38
C ILE A 139 9.73 -8.61 19.07
N GLY A 140 8.91 -9.67 19.03
CA GLY A 140 8.69 -10.47 17.82
C GLY A 140 8.10 -9.68 16.65
N VAL A 141 7.20 -8.72 16.92
CA VAL A 141 6.67 -7.81 15.88
C VAL A 141 7.78 -6.93 15.30
N TYR A 142 8.58 -6.27 16.15
CA TYR A 142 9.65 -5.38 15.66
C TYR A 142 10.79 -6.15 14.99
N GLN A 143 11.14 -7.35 15.50
CA GLN A 143 12.12 -8.22 14.87
C GLN A 143 11.70 -8.60 13.45
N ARG A 144 10.43 -8.99 13.25
CA ARG A 144 9.90 -9.36 11.93
C ARG A 144 9.97 -8.18 10.95
N ARG A 145 9.56 -6.99 11.39
CA ARG A 145 9.62 -5.78 10.56
C ARG A 145 11.07 -5.37 10.24
N LEU A 146 12.00 -5.52 11.18
CA LEU A 146 13.42 -5.26 10.94
C LEU A 146 13.97 -6.21 9.89
N LYS A 147 13.61 -7.50 9.96
CA LYS A 147 13.98 -8.48 8.93
C LYS A 147 13.43 -8.11 7.56
N GLU A 148 12.17 -7.67 7.48
CA GLU A 148 11.55 -7.20 6.23
C GLU A 148 12.32 -6.00 5.66
N VAL A 149 12.62 -4.98 6.47
CA VAL A 149 13.38 -3.79 6.05
C VAL A 149 14.77 -4.16 5.52
N LEU A 150 15.51 -5.04 6.20
CA LEU A 150 16.86 -5.46 5.79
C LEU A 150 16.89 -6.40 4.58
N ALA A 151 15.78 -7.07 4.27
CA ALA A 151 15.67 -7.93 3.10
C ALA A 151 15.23 -7.19 1.84
N ASP A 152 14.70 -5.97 1.99
CA ASP A 152 14.31 -5.06 0.92
C ASP A 152 15.49 -4.18 0.41
N GLU A 153 16.69 -4.31 1.00
CA GLU A 153 17.97 -3.71 0.53
C GLU A 153 18.61 -4.53 -0.59
#